data_AF-A0A920BK17-F1
#
_entry.id   AF-A0A920BK17-F1
#
_cell.length_a   1.000
_cell.length_b   1.000
_cell.length_c   1.000
_cell.angle_alpha   90.00
_cell.angle_beta   90.00
_cell.angle_gamma   90.00
#
_symmetry.space_group_name_H-M   'P 1'
#
loop_
_entity.id
_entity.type
_entity.pdbx_description
1 polymer ?
#
loop_
_entity_poly.entity_id
_entity_poly.type
_entity_poly.pdbx_seq_one_letter_code
_entity_poly.pdbx_strand_id
1 'polypeptide(L)'
;MSLDVGTIKKDFPVLQRNINGKRLIYLDSANTSQKPSAVMDAMEDYYRKFNANVHRGSYQLANEATAILEGARDNVRNFINANSTKEVVFTKNATEAMNLISNTWGRENLASGDAIVLTELEHHANIVPWQMLAAERALRSGGSRLTITGTLIYRILISSLTVRNFKLRCNVERPGTFTPVKTLPKELMN
;
A
#
# COMPACT_ATOMS: atom_id res chain seq x y z
N MET A 1 23.40 12.05 15.32
CA MET A 1 23.84 10.64 15.37
C MET A 1 24.10 10.16 13.96
N SER A 2 25.25 9.55 13.70
CA SER A 2 25.54 8.89 12.41
C SER A 2 24.96 7.48 12.39
N LEU A 3 24.38 7.08 11.26
CA LEU A 3 23.88 5.73 11.05
C LEU A 3 25.04 4.75 10.85
N ASP A 4 25.18 3.74 11.72
CA ASP A 4 26.17 2.66 11.54
C ASP A 4 25.60 1.53 10.65
N VAL A 5 25.84 1.67 9.35
CA VAL A 5 25.43 0.68 8.33
C VAL A 5 26.13 -0.66 8.52
N GLY A 6 27.34 -0.68 9.07
CA GLY A 6 28.11 -1.91 9.28
C GLY A 6 27.44 -2.82 10.30
N THR A 7 26.95 -2.24 11.40
CA THR A 7 26.16 -2.95 12.41
C THR A 7 24.81 -3.40 11.86
N ILE A 8 24.06 -2.54 11.17
CA ILE A 8 22.75 -2.88 10.60
C ILE A 8 22.84 -4.06 9.61
N LYS A 9 23.89 -4.13 8.78
CA LYS A 9 24.09 -5.23 7.82
C LYS A 9 24.24 -6.60 8.49
N LYS A 10 24.67 -6.66 9.76
CA LYS A 10 24.79 -7.92 10.50
C LYS A 10 23.41 -8.52 10.81
N ASP A 11 22.39 -7.68 10.92
CA ASP A 11 21.02 -8.12 11.17
C ASP A 11 20.37 -8.77 9.95
N PHE A 12 20.99 -8.73 8.76
CA PHE A 12 20.46 -9.34 7.53
C PHE A 12 21.35 -10.50 7.06
N PRO A 13 21.12 -11.74 7.53
CA PRO A 13 21.99 -12.88 7.25
C PRO A 13 22.16 -13.17 5.75
N VAL A 14 21.13 -12.93 4.94
CA VAL A 14 21.18 -13.14 3.49
C VAL A 14 22.25 -12.30 2.80
N LEU A 15 22.53 -11.09 3.32
CA LEU A 15 23.58 -10.21 2.79
C LEU A 15 24.99 -10.76 3.06
N GLN A 16 25.10 -11.82 3.87
CA GLN A 16 26.35 -12.53 4.12
C GLN A 16 26.74 -13.54 3.03
N ARG A 17 25.79 -13.90 2.15
CA ARG A 17 25.96 -14.95 1.16
C ARG A 17 26.91 -14.56 0.03
N ASN A 18 27.60 -15.57 -0.50
CA ASN A 18 28.33 -15.48 -1.76
C ASN A 18 27.48 -16.10 -2.89
N ILE A 19 27.36 -15.38 -4.00
CA ILE A 19 26.70 -15.84 -5.23
C ILE A 19 27.73 -15.75 -6.35
N ASN A 20 27.92 -16.83 -7.10
CA ASN A 20 28.89 -16.92 -8.20
C ASN A 20 30.32 -16.51 -7.77
N GLY A 21 30.75 -16.97 -6.60
CA GLY A 21 32.08 -16.67 -6.05
C GLY A 21 32.29 -15.23 -5.56
N LYS A 22 31.25 -14.38 -5.59
CA LYS A 22 31.32 -12.98 -5.14
C LYS A 22 30.32 -12.72 -4.02
N ARG A 23 30.64 -11.76 -3.18
CA ARG A 23 29.74 -11.31 -2.12
C ARG A 23 28.45 -10.73 -2.72
N LEU A 24 27.29 -11.09 -2.16
CA LEU A 24 26.00 -10.56 -2.60
C LEU A 24 25.95 -9.03 -2.47
N ILE A 25 25.66 -8.36 -3.58
CA ILE A 25 25.28 -6.95 -3.63
C ILE A 25 23.82 -6.91 -4.12
N TYR A 26 22.88 -6.67 -3.20
CA TYR A 26 21.45 -6.70 -3.48
C TYR A 26 20.93 -5.29 -3.76
N LEU A 27 20.65 -4.98 -5.03
CA LEU A 27 20.15 -3.67 -5.50
C LEU A 27 18.73 -3.78 -6.09
N ASP A 28 17.89 -4.65 -5.52
CA ASP A 28 16.51 -4.89 -5.95
C ASP A 28 15.49 -4.72 -4.80
N SER A 29 15.83 -3.92 -3.79
CA SER A 29 14.99 -3.72 -2.59
C SER A 29 13.65 -3.05 -2.87
N ALA A 30 13.50 -2.37 -4.01
CA ALA A 30 12.22 -1.78 -4.44
C ALA A 30 11.20 -2.85 -4.85
N ASN A 31 11.65 -4.01 -5.33
CA ASN A 31 10.79 -5.15 -5.64
C ASN A 31 10.45 -5.93 -4.37
N THR A 32 11.45 -6.25 -3.54
CA THR A 32 11.24 -6.76 -2.18
C THR A 32 12.44 -6.53 -1.27
N SER A 33 12.21 -6.11 -0.03
CA SER A 33 13.28 -5.94 0.94
C SER A 33 13.73 -7.27 1.54
N GLN A 34 15.02 -7.40 1.85
CA GLN A 34 15.51 -8.47 2.72
C GLN A 34 14.98 -8.28 4.14
N LYS A 35 14.90 -9.38 4.92
CA LYS A 35 14.32 -9.35 6.28
C LYS A 35 15.43 -9.45 7.33
N PRO A 36 15.41 -8.62 8.38
CA PRO A 36 16.37 -8.75 9.46
C PRO A 36 16.02 -9.95 10.37
N SER A 37 16.98 -10.45 11.15
CA SER A 37 16.79 -11.58 12.06
C SER A 37 15.62 -11.36 13.02
N ALA A 38 15.47 -10.17 13.59
CA ALA A 38 14.36 -9.86 14.49
C ALA A 38 12.96 -10.12 13.88
N VAL A 39 12.78 -9.93 12.57
CA VAL A 39 11.51 -10.25 11.89
C VAL A 39 11.33 -11.75 11.73
N MET A 40 12.41 -12.47 11.38
CA MET A 40 12.38 -13.92 11.24
C MET A 40 12.11 -14.60 12.60
N ASP A 41 12.82 -14.16 13.64
CA ASP A 41 12.71 -14.65 15.00
C ASP A 41 11.29 -14.43 15.55
N ALA A 42 10.68 -13.27 15.30
CA ALA A 42 9.31 -12.99 15.71
C ALA A 42 8.28 -13.91 15.04
N MET A 43 8.45 -14.19 13.74
CA MET A 43 7.58 -15.14 13.03
C MET A 43 7.77 -16.57 13.56
N GLU A 44 9.01 -16.99 13.78
CA GLU A 44 9.33 -18.31 14.31
C GLU A 44 8.77 -18.48 15.72
N ASP A 45 8.96 -17.50 16.59
CA ASP A 45 8.43 -17.49 17.95
C ASP A 45 6.90 -17.57 17.95
N TYR A 46 6.22 -16.85 17.07
CA TYR A 46 4.76 -16.96 16.93
C TYR A 46 4.34 -18.41 16.63
N TYR A 47 4.96 -19.04 15.64
CA TYR A 47 4.59 -20.41 15.28
C TYR A 47 4.95 -21.45 16.34
N ARG A 48 6.04 -21.22 17.08
CA ARG A 48 6.49 -22.13 18.16
C ARG A 48 5.67 -22.00 19.43
N LYS A 49 5.21 -20.78 19.78
CA LYS A 49 4.67 -20.48 21.11
C LYS A 49 3.21 -20.05 21.13
N PHE A 50 2.71 -19.40 20.07
CA PHE A 50 1.45 -18.63 20.12
C PHE A 50 0.43 -19.01 19.05
N ASN A 51 0.72 -19.96 18.17
CA ASN A 51 -0.13 -20.27 17.03
C ASN A 51 -1.52 -20.81 17.44
N ALA A 52 -2.54 -19.98 17.29
CA ALA A 52 -3.95 -20.32 17.48
C ALA A 52 -4.86 -19.45 16.61
N ASN A 53 -6.12 -19.88 16.46
CA ASN A 53 -7.15 -19.07 15.79
C ASN A 53 -7.52 -17.87 16.66
N VAL A 54 -7.25 -16.68 16.13
CA VAL A 54 -7.62 -15.40 16.77
C VAL A 54 -9.15 -15.23 16.84
N HIS A 55 -9.63 -14.55 17.88
CA HIS A 55 -11.02 -14.13 18.12
C HIS A 55 -12.07 -15.25 18.22
N ARG A 56 -11.67 -16.52 18.13
CA ARG A 56 -12.59 -17.67 18.07
C ARG A 56 -12.46 -18.65 19.24
N GLY A 57 -11.61 -18.36 20.21
CA GLY A 57 -11.36 -19.25 21.36
C GLY A 57 -11.36 -18.49 22.68
N SER A 58 -11.89 -19.13 23.72
CA SER A 58 -11.83 -18.64 25.11
C SER A 58 -10.61 -19.16 25.89
N TYR A 59 -9.77 -19.98 25.25
CA TYR A 59 -8.58 -20.56 25.86
C TYR A 59 -7.36 -19.63 25.75
N GLN A 60 -6.40 -19.81 26.66
CA GLN A 60 -5.25 -18.92 26.83
C GLN A 60 -4.49 -18.64 25.53
N LEU A 61 -4.13 -19.70 24.79
CA LEU A 61 -3.36 -19.56 23.55
C LEU A 61 -4.09 -18.74 22.47
N ALA A 62 -5.42 -18.85 22.37
CA ALA A 62 -6.20 -18.02 21.45
C ALA A 62 -6.22 -16.54 21.89
N ASN A 63 -6.32 -16.28 23.19
CA ASN A 63 -6.28 -14.92 23.74
C ASN A 63 -4.90 -14.27 23.51
N GLU A 64 -3.82 -15.04 23.70
CA GLU A 64 -2.44 -14.59 23.44
C GLU A 64 -2.23 -14.28 21.95
N ALA A 65 -2.68 -15.16 21.05
CA ALA A 65 -2.63 -14.93 19.60
C ALA A 65 -3.40 -13.66 19.19
N THR A 66 -4.59 -13.45 19.75
CA THR A 66 -5.39 -12.24 19.51
C THR A 66 -4.69 -10.99 20.03
N ALA A 67 -4.10 -11.04 21.23
CA ALA A 67 -3.36 -9.91 21.80
C ALA A 67 -2.16 -9.52 20.92
N ILE A 68 -1.43 -10.50 20.37
CA ILE A 68 -0.32 -10.26 19.44
C ILE A 68 -0.81 -9.60 18.15
N LEU A 69 -1.89 -10.11 17.54
CA LEU A 69 -2.44 -9.55 16.31
C LEU A 69 -2.92 -8.10 16.51
N GLU A 70 -3.67 -7.83 17.57
CA GLU A 70 -4.19 -6.49 17.85
C GLU A 70 -3.09 -5.53 18.32
N GLY A 71 -2.06 -6.02 19.01
CA GLY A 71 -0.84 -5.27 19.28
C GLY A 71 -0.10 -4.88 17.99
N ALA A 72 0.00 -5.79 17.02
CA ALA A 72 0.54 -5.48 15.69
C ALA A 72 -0.30 -4.41 14.97
N ARG A 73 -1.64 -4.45 15.10
CA ARG A 73 -2.53 -3.42 14.54
C ARG A 73 -2.28 -2.05 15.17
N ASP A 74 -2.09 -1.98 16.48
CA ASP A 74 -1.77 -0.72 17.16
C ASP A 74 -0.39 -0.18 16.75
N ASN A 75 0.60 -1.06 16.59
CA ASN A 75 1.91 -0.67 16.06
C ASN A 75 1.80 -0.06 14.66
N VAL A 76 0.98 -0.64 13.77
CA VAL A 76 0.72 -0.07 12.44
C VAL A 76 0.00 1.26 12.54
N ARG A 77 -1.03 1.38 13.39
CA ARG A 77 -1.75 2.65 13.64
C ARG A 77 -0.76 3.75 14.04
N ASN A 78 0.13 3.47 14.99
CA ASN A 78 1.17 4.40 15.43
C ASN A 78 2.13 4.74 14.28
N PHE A 79 2.60 3.74 13.54
CA PHE A 79 3.57 3.92 12.46
C PHE A 79 3.06 4.85 11.34
N ILE A 80 1.78 4.74 10.98
CA ILE A 80 1.15 5.60 9.96
C ILE A 80 0.44 6.83 10.54
N ASN A 81 0.49 7.01 11.87
CA ASN A 81 -0.20 8.08 12.60
C ASN A 81 -1.72 8.13 12.32
N ALA A 82 -2.39 6.97 12.34
CA ALA A 82 -3.85 6.88 12.26
C ALA A 82 -4.51 7.18 13.61
N ASN A 83 -5.75 7.68 13.58
CA ASN A 83 -6.49 8.07 14.79
C ASN A 83 -6.99 6.87 15.58
N SER A 84 -7.33 5.77 14.88
CA SER A 84 -7.90 4.58 15.50
C SER A 84 -7.37 3.29 14.85
N THR A 85 -7.29 2.22 15.62
CA THR A 85 -6.98 0.88 15.09
C THR A 85 -8.06 0.38 14.15
N LYS A 86 -9.30 0.91 14.27
CA LYS A 86 -10.43 0.61 13.37
C LYS A 86 -10.21 1.11 11.93
N GLU A 87 -9.28 2.04 11.74
CA GLU A 87 -8.89 2.56 10.41
C GLU A 87 -7.82 1.68 9.74
N VAL A 88 -7.30 0.66 10.44
CA VAL A 88 -6.25 -0.23 9.96
C VAL A 88 -6.84 -1.60 9.60
N VAL A 89 -6.92 -1.89 8.31
CA VAL A 89 -7.35 -3.19 7.77
C VAL A 89 -6.13 -3.94 7.25
N PHE A 90 -5.90 -5.16 7.77
CA PHE A 90 -4.87 -6.04 7.23
C PHE A 90 -5.37 -6.72 5.96
N THR A 91 -4.61 -6.56 4.88
CA THR A 91 -4.76 -7.30 3.61
C THR A 91 -3.45 -8.05 3.33
N LYS A 92 -3.48 -8.95 2.34
CA LYS A 92 -2.31 -9.70 1.89
C LYS A 92 -1.20 -8.79 1.34
N ASN A 93 -1.58 -7.72 0.64
CA ASN A 93 -0.65 -6.76 0.03
C ASN A 93 -1.39 -5.49 -0.45
N ALA A 94 -0.62 -4.52 -0.95
CA ALA A 94 -1.15 -3.28 -1.52
C ALA A 94 -2.14 -3.53 -2.67
N THR A 95 -1.87 -4.49 -3.57
CA THR A 95 -2.78 -4.83 -4.68
C THR A 95 -4.15 -5.31 -4.19
N GLU A 96 -4.20 -6.11 -3.13
CA GLU A 96 -5.48 -6.54 -2.55
C GLU A 96 -6.18 -5.38 -1.84
N ALA A 97 -5.44 -4.51 -1.15
CA ALA A 97 -6.02 -3.30 -0.56
C ALA A 97 -6.67 -2.40 -1.63
N MET A 98 -6.01 -2.24 -2.78
CA MET A 98 -6.56 -1.50 -3.92
C MET A 98 -7.88 -2.09 -4.41
N ASN A 99 -7.91 -3.41 -4.60
CA ASN A 99 -9.09 -4.12 -5.05
C ASN A 99 -10.21 -4.09 -4.01
N LEU A 100 -9.88 -4.17 -2.72
CA LEU A 100 -10.86 -4.06 -1.65
C LEU A 100 -11.58 -2.70 -1.73
N ILE A 101 -10.82 -1.62 -1.89
CA ILE A 101 -11.36 -0.26 -1.99
C ILE A 101 -12.24 -0.11 -3.24
N SER A 102 -11.76 -0.54 -4.40
CA SER A 102 -12.54 -0.39 -5.65
C SER A 102 -13.83 -1.22 -5.63
N ASN A 103 -13.78 -2.45 -5.09
CA ASN A 103 -14.94 -3.35 -5.06
C ASN A 103 -15.93 -3.08 -3.92
N THR A 104 -15.54 -2.31 -2.90
CA THR A 104 -16.44 -1.91 -1.81
C THR A 104 -16.85 -0.46 -1.98
N TRP A 105 -16.03 0.46 -1.50
CA TRP A 105 -16.29 1.90 -1.57
C TRP A 105 -16.53 2.36 -3.02
N GLY A 106 -15.70 1.94 -3.97
CA GLY A 106 -15.83 2.37 -5.37
C GLY A 106 -17.16 1.95 -5.98
N ARG A 107 -17.60 0.71 -5.74
CA ARG A 107 -18.90 0.21 -6.18
C ARG A 107 -20.07 0.88 -5.47
N GLU A 108 -19.95 1.27 -4.21
CA GLU A 108 -21.09 1.92 -3.54
C GLU A 108 -21.20 3.42 -3.90
N ASN A 109 -20.10 4.07 -4.27
CA ASN A 109 -20.05 5.55 -4.35
C ASN A 109 -19.90 6.12 -5.77
N LEU A 110 -19.46 5.32 -6.75
CA LEU A 110 -19.28 5.78 -8.14
C LEU A 110 -20.45 5.34 -9.04
N ALA A 111 -20.99 6.30 -9.78
CA ALA A 111 -22.12 6.14 -10.68
C ALA A 111 -21.78 6.59 -12.10
N SER A 112 -22.57 6.15 -13.08
CA SER A 112 -22.39 6.56 -14.47
C SER A 112 -22.35 8.09 -14.59
N GLY A 113 -21.38 8.60 -15.35
CA GLY A 113 -21.07 10.02 -15.45
C GLY A 113 -19.94 10.49 -14.53
N ASP A 114 -19.60 9.76 -13.47
CA ASP A 114 -18.45 10.10 -12.61
C ASP A 114 -17.11 9.86 -13.32
N ALA A 115 -16.05 10.46 -12.77
CA ALA A 115 -14.69 10.36 -13.28
C ALA A 115 -13.72 9.89 -12.19
N ILE A 116 -12.77 9.02 -12.57
CA ILE A 116 -11.66 8.56 -11.73
C ILE A 116 -10.37 9.20 -12.24
N VAL A 117 -9.58 9.81 -11.34
CA VAL A 117 -8.36 10.53 -11.71
C VAL A 117 -7.12 9.83 -11.15
N LEU A 118 -6.33 9.24 -12.04
CA LEU A 118 -5.05 8.60 -11.74
C LEU A 118 -3.87 9.42 -12.28
N THR A 119 -2.67 9.12 -11.81
CA THR A 119 -1.44 9.60 -12.46
C THR A 119 -0.92 8.54 -13.43
N GLU A 120 0.12 8.88 -14.16
CA GLU A 120 0.77 7.99 -15.12
C GLU A 120 1.87 7.16 -14.49
N LEU A 121 2.33 7.62 -13.34
CA LEU A 121 3.38 6.99 -12.56
C LEU A 121 2.81 5.90 -11.64
N GLU A 122 1.51 5.62 -11.76
CA GLU A 122 0.86 4.60 -10.94
C GLU A 122 1.38 3.21 -11.31
N HIS A 123 1.64 2.41 -10.29
CA HIS A 123 1.85 0.98 -10.48
C HIS A 123 0.56 0.32 -11.00
N HIS A 124 0.67 -0.75 -11.79
CA HIS A 124 -0.48 -1.46 -12.35
C HIS A 124 -1.53 -1.86 -11.30
N ALA A 125 -1.09 -2.17 -10.08
CA ALA A 125 -1.96 -2.48 -8.95
C ALA A 125 -2.95 -1.34 -8.61
N ASN A 126 -2.60 -0.08 -8.88
CA ASN A 126 -3.44 1.10 -8.70
C ASN A 126 -4.11 1.59 -10.00
N ILE A 127 -4.01 0.84 -11.10
CA ILE A 127 -4.66 1.19 -12.38
C ILE A 127 -5.79 0.21 -12.69
N VAL A 128 -5.46 -1.08 -12.72
CA VAL A 128 -6.36 -2.14 -13.20
C VAL A 128 -7.68 -2.20 -12.43
N PRO A 129 -7.73 -2.11 -11.08
CA PRO A 129 -9.00 -2.20 -10.35
C PRO A 129 -9.98 -1.09 -10.74
N TRP A 130 -9.49 0.12 -11.00
CA TRP A 130 -10.30 1.25 -11.41
C TRP A 130 -10.76 1.16 -12.87
N GLN A 131 -9.91 0.65 -13.77
CA GLN A 131 -10.29 0.39 -15.15
C GLN A 131 -11.42 -0.64 -15.24
N MET A 132 -11.34 -1.71 -14.45
CA MET A 132 -12.38 -2.73 -14.38
C MET A 132 -13.71 -2.14 -13.88
N LEU A 133 -13.67 -1.36 -12.80
CA LEU A 133 -14.85 -0.70 -12.25
C LEU A 133 -15.48 0.30 -13.25
N ALA A 134 -14.65 1.06 -13.96
CA ALA A 134 -15.11 2.01 -14.96
C ALA A 134 -15.79 1.32 -16.15
N ALA A 135 -15.24 0.20 -16.61
CA ALA A 135 -15.81 -0.62 -17.67
C ALA A 135 -17.15 -1.25 -17.26
N GLU A 136 -17.28 -1.70 -16.01
CA GLU A 136 -18.52 -2.30 -15.49
C GLU A 136 -19.68 -1.28 -15.44
N ARG A 137 -19.41 -0.02 -15.08
CA ARG A 137 -20.46 0.96 -14.75
C ARG A 137 -20.74 2.01 -15.80
N ALA A 138 -20.18 1.84 -17.00
CA ALA A 138 -20.20 2.87 -18.03
C ALA A 138 -19.86 4.26 -17.44
N LEU A 139 -18.88 4.29 -16.52
CA LEU A 139 -18.31 5.55 -16.05
C LEU A 139 -17.76 6.24 -17.29
N ARG A 140 -17.75 7.58 -17.31
CA ARG A 140 -17.02 8.27 -18.38
C ARG A 140 -15.55 7.96 -18.15
N SER A 141 -15.05 6.96 -18.87
CA SER A 141 -13.68 6.90 -19.36
C SER A 141 -13.55 8.09 -20.30
N GLY A 142 -13.55 9.31 -19.77
CA GLY A 142 -13.58 10.54 -20.56
C GLY A 142 -12.31 10.63 -21.38
N GLY A 143 -12.29 9.99 -22.55
CA GLY A 143 -12.58 10.62 -23.84
C GLY A 143 -11.66 11.74 -24.32
N SER A 144 -10.90 12.35 -23.43
CA SER A 144 -9.60 12.94 -23.72
C SER A 144 -8.62 11.92 -23.19
N ARG A 145 -7.86 11.27 -24.07
CA ARG A 145 -6.70 10.40 -23.80
C ARG A 145 -6.35 10.27 -22.31
N LEU A 146 -6.13 9.04 -21.84
CA LEU A 146 -5.10 8.77 -20.81
C LEU A 146 -3.90 9.65 -21.18
N THR A 147 -3.85 10.84 -20.59
CA THR A 147 -2.92 11.86 -21.03
C THR A 147 -1.74 11.50 -20.21
N ILE A 148 -0.92 10.65 -20.82
CA ILE A 148 0.35 10.25 -20.27
C ILE A 148 1.35 11.39 -20.54
N THR A 149 1.12 12.55 -19.91
CA THR A 149 2.09 13.62 -19.67
C THR A 149 3.10 13.28 -18.57
N GLY A 150 4.22 12.68 -18.98
CA GLY A 150 5.43 12.77 -18.20
C GLY A 150 5.65 14.23 -17.82
N THR A 151 5.81 14.48 -16.53
CA THR A 151 5.83 15.78 -15.84
C THR A 151 4.47 16.23 -15.33
N LEU A 152 4.43 16.51 -14.02
CA LEU A 152 3.33 17.00 -13.20
C LEU A 152 2.53 18.15 -13.89
N ILE A 153 1.57 17.82 -14.75
CA ILE A 153 0.72 18.81 -15.43
C ILE A 153 -0.73 18.54 -15.06
N TYR A 154 -1.24 19.39 -14.18
CA TYR A 154 -2.66 19.54 -13.94
C TYR A 154 -3.34 20.12 -15.19
N ARG A 155 -3.91 19.26 -16.02
CA ARG A 155 -4.88 19.67 -17.05
C ARG A 155 -6.14 18.83 -16.92
N ILE A 156 -6.90 19.11 -15.87
CA ILE A 156 -8.29 18.63 -15.77
C ILE A 156 -9.12 19.62 -16.60
N LEU A 157 -9.63 19.18 -17.75
CA LEU A 157 -10.65 19.90 -18.49
C LEU A 157 -11.95 19.79 -17.70
N ILE A 158 -12.24 20.79 -16.87
CA ILE A 158 -13.53 20.92 -16.18
C ILE A 158 -14.47 21.63 -17.15
N SER A 159 -15.49 20.94 -17.66
CA SER A 159 -16.61 21.64 -18.30
C SER A 159 -18.02 21.21 -17.89
N SER A 160 -18.23 20.17 -17.07
CA SER A 160 -19.59 19.87 -16.54
C SER A 160 -19.71 18.70 -15.55
N LEU A 161 -18.65 18.25 -14.89
CA LEU A 161 -18.73 17.04 -14.06
C LEU A 161 -19.01 17.38 -12.58
N THR A 162 -20.09 16.82 -12.04
CA THR A 162 -20.30 16.70 -10.59
C THR A 162 -19.29 15.69 -10.07
N VAL A 163 -18.10 16.14 -9.69
CA VAL A 163 -17.04 15.22 -9.27
C VAL A 163 -17.30 14.78 -7.83
N ARG A 164 -17.74 13.53 -7.63
CA ARG A 164 -17.64 12.87 -6.32
C ARG A 164 -16.22 12.31 -6.21
N ASN A 165 -15.30 13.16 -5.73
CA ASN A 165 -13.86 12.95 -5.80
C ASN A 165 -13.40 11.75 -4.94
N PHE A 166 -12.83 10.72 -5.58
CA PHE A 166 -12.02 9.71 -4.89
C PHE A 166 -10.65 9.63 -5.51
N LYS A 167 -9.62 9.77 -4.67
CA LYS A 167 -8.24 9.71 -5.10
C LYS A 167 -7.44 8.79 -4.20
N LEU A 168 -6.95 7.71 -4.78
CA LEU A 168 -5.98 6.84 -4.13
C LEU A 168 -4.64 6.93 -4.85
N ARG A 169 -3.57 7.21 -4.10
CA ARG A 169 -2.24 7.45 -4.65
C ARG A 169 -1.23 6.43 -4.11
N CYS A 170 -0.47 5.84 -5.01
CA CYS A 170 0.70 5.05 -4.66
C CYS A 170 1.93 5.97 -4.57
N ASN A 171 2.65 5.92 -3.45
CA ASN A 171 4.00 6.48 -3.40
C ASN A 171 4.95 5.52 -4.15
N VAL A 172 5.05 5.76 -5.46
CA VAL A 172 6.22 5.58 -6.34
C VAL A 172 6.92 4.21 -6.36
N GLU A 173 6.90 3.56 -7.52
CA GLU A 173 7.92 2.55 -7.89
C GLU A 173 8.84 3.01 -9.03
N ARG A 174 8.41 3.98 -9.87
CA ARG A 174 9.24 4.63 -10.90
C ARG A 174 8.79 6.08 -11.13
N PRO A 175 9.70 7.09 -11.23
CA PRO A 175 11.16 7.09 -11.22
C PRO A 175 11.78 7.56 -9.88
N GLY A 176 11.21 7.15 -8.73
CA GLY A 176 11.66 7.65 -7.42
C GLY A 176 11.17 9.07 -7.10
N THR A 177 10.29 9.64 -7.93
CA THR A 177 9.68 10.96 -7.74
C THR A 177 8.71 11.00 -6.57
N PHE A 178 9.07 11.70 -5.49
CA PHE A 178 8.13 12.01 -4.41
C PHE A 178 7.05 12.98 -4.91
N THR A 179 5.80 12.50 -4.95
CA THR A 179 4.66 13.36 -5.32
C THR A 179 4.31 14.26 -4.14
N PRO A 180 4.18 15.58 -4.30
CA PRO A 180 3.88 16.48 -3.19
C PRO A 180 2.39 16.40 -2.81
N VAL A 181 2.01 15.35 -2.09
CA VAL A 181 0.61 15.04 -1.76
C VAL A 181 -0.05 16.13 -0.92
N LYS A 182 0.72 16.86 -0.09
CA LYS A 182 0.16 17.91 0.77
C LYS A 182 -0.20 19.21 0.03
N THR A 183 0.37 19.44 -1.16
CA THR A 183 0.22 20.72 -1.90
C THR A 183 -0.75 20.61 -3.06
N LEU A 184 -1.46 19.49 -3.18
CA LEU A 184 -2.45 19.29 -4.23
C LEU A 184 -3.63 20.25 -3.96
N PRO A 185 -4.27 20.80 -5.01
CA PRO A 185 -5.45 21.65 -4.84
C PRO A 185 -6.53 20.96 -3.99
N LYS A 186 -7.10 21.70 -3.01
CA LYS A 186 -8.20 21.20 -2.17
C LYS A 186 -9.46 20.86 -2.98
N GLU A 187 -9.62 21.48 -4.14
CA GLU A 187 -10.67 21.19 -5.13
C GLU A 187 -10.63 19.74 -5.66
N LEU A 188 -9.51 19.03 -5.45
CA LEU A 188 -9.35 17.62 -5.77
C LEU A 188 -9.44 16.70 -4.54
N MET A 189 -9.69 17.27 -3.36
CA MET A 189 -9.75 16.55 -2.08
C MET A 189 -11.16 16.52 -1.46
N ASN A 190 -12.12 17.29 -2.00
CA ASN A 190 -13.50 17.38 -1.52
C ASN A 190 -14.49 16.80 -2.53
#